data_AF-A0A399ZMT0-F1
#
_entry.id   AF-A0A399ZMT0-F1
#
_cell.length_a   1.000
_cell.length_b   1.000
_cell.length_c   1.000
_cell.angle_alpha   90.00
_cell.angle_beta   90.00
_cell.angle_gamma   90.00
#
_symmetry.space_group_name_H-M   'P 1'
#
loop_
_entity.id
_entity.type
_entity.pdbx_description
1 polymer ?
#
loop_
_entity_poly.entity_id
_entity_poly.type
_entity_poly.pdbx_seq_one_letter_code
_entity_poly.pdbx_strand_id
1 'polypeptide(L)'
;ALGNQLVGNALVFSGASATAANGNAAPRIHAPATWALGTSYVHLDEGTFNGTANALMTPAFAPQEAVHHPGEVTIGLLRDLGWSIPNIFATFVNWENTDYEDGTFSHPFNTAQEAVAAVPDGGVIFFVAGTYRGPLMIIRPMTLQSPGGTTVLGAAP
;
A
#
# COMPACT_ATOMS: atom_id res chain seq x y z
N ALA A 1 -17.38 -1.65 -31.25
CA ALA A 1 -17.65 -2.74 -30.29
C ALA A 1 -16.71 -2.62 -29.10
N LEU A 2 -17.05 -3.22 -27.95
CA LEU A 2 -16.26 -3.13 -26.70
C LEU A 2 -14.80 -3.57 -26.87
N GLY A 3 -14.51 -4.54 -27.75
CA GLY A 3 -13.15 -4.99 -28.04
C GLY A 3 -12.21 -3.88 -28.53
N ASN A 4 -12.72 -2.84 -29.20
CA ASN A 4 -11.90 -1.71 -29.65
C ASN A 4 -11.44 -0.80 -28.49
N GLN A 5 -12.09 -0.88 -27.32
CA GLN A 5 -11.68 -0.12 -26.13
C GLN A 5 -10.50 -0.80 -25.40
N LEU A 6 -10.27 -2.09 -25.64
CA LEU A 6 -9.17 -2.86 -25.05
C LEU A 6 -7.90 -2.82 -25.90
N VAL A 7 -7.88 -1.96 -26.93
CA VAL A 7 -6.76 -1.71 -27.83
C VAL A 7 -6.60 -0.21 -28.06
N GLY A 8 -5.44 0.25 -28.53
CA GLY A 8 -5.24 1.64 -28.95
C GLY A 8 -4.66 2.58 -27.90
N ASN A 9 -4.03 2.05 -26.86
CA ASN A 9 -3.23 2.76 -25.84
C ASN A 9 -3.98 3.81 -24.99
N ALA A 10 -5.31 3.85 -25.05
CA ALA A 10 -6.11 4.84 -24.33
C ALA A 10 -6.81 4.30 -23.07
N LEU A 11 -6.64 3.01 -22.74
CA LEU A 11 -7.31 2.40 -21.59
C LEU A 11 -6.73 2.92 -20.27
N VAL A 12 -7.61 3.28 -19.35
CA VAL A 12 -7.27 3.73 -18.00
C VAL A 12 -8.12 3.01 -16.96
N PHE A 13 -7.62 2.92 -15.73
CA PHE A 13 -8.37 2.45 -14.58
C PHE A 13 -8.76 3.63 -13.70
N SER A 14 -10.06 3.83 -13.46
CA SER A 14 -10.62 5.01 -12.80
C SER A 14 -11.01 4.78 -11.33
N GLY A 15 -10.44 3.76 -10.68
CA GLY A 15 -10.62 3.54 -9.24
C GLY A 15 -9.98 4.66 -8.41
N ALA A 16 -10.62 5.00 -7.28
CA ALA A 16 -10.23 6.16 -6.48
C ALA A 16 -8.86 5.98 -5.83
N SER A 17 -8.56 4.79 -5.31
CA SER A 17 -7.29 4.51 -4.63
C SER A 17 -6.13 4.47 -5.62
N ALA A 18 -6.32 3.82 -6.77
CA ALA A 18 -5.31 3.74 -7.83
C ALA A 18 -5.03 5.13 -8.44
N THR A 19 -6.07 5.96 -8.61
CA THR A 19 -5.93 7.34 -9.09
C THR A 19 -5.17 8.20 -8.10
N ALA A 20 -5.48 8.10 -6.80
CA ALA A 20 -4.75 8.82 -5.75
C ALA A 20 -3.26 8.41 -5.71
N ALA A 21 -2.98 7.11 -5.81
CA ALA A 21 -1.61 6.57 -5.83
C ALA A 21 -0.80 7.01 -7.07
N ASN A 22 -1.48 7.36 -8.17
CA ASN A 22 -0.86 7.83 -9.40
C ASN A 22 -0.91 9.37 -9.54
N GLY A 23 -0.75 10.09 -8.43
CA GLY A 23 -0.68 11.56 -8.44
C GLY A 23 -1.98 12.24 -8.87
N ASN A 24 -3.13 11.66 -8.55
CA ASN A 24 -4.48 12.11 -8.93
C ASN A 24 -4.79 12.01 -10.44
N ALA A 25 -4.05 11.19 -11.19
CA ALA A 25 -4.35 10.86 -12.58
C ALA A 25 -4.73 9.39 -12.72
N ALA A 26 -5.74 9.06 -13.53
CA ALA A 26 -6.13 7.67 -13.76
C ALA A 26 -4.95 6.87 -14.37
N PRO A 27 -4.48 5.78 -13.73
CA PRO A 27 -3.36 5.00 -14.24
C PRO A 27 -3.69 4.36 -15.59
N ARG A 28 -2.73 4.43 -16.51
CA ARG A 28 -2.84 3.82 -17.84
C ARG A 28 -2.66 2.29 -17.74
N ILE A 29 -3.54 1.58 -18.42
CA ILE A 29 -3.52 0.12 -18.50
C ILE A 29 -2.95 -0.29 -19.85
N HIS A 30 -2.19 -1.38 -19.87
CA HIS A 30 -1.62 -1.93 -21.08
C HIS A 30 -2.74 -2.38 -22.03
N ALA A 31 -2.95 -1.60 -23.08
CA ALA A 31 -3.92 -1.86 -24.14
C ALA A 31 -3.28 -1.55 -25.50
N PRO A 32 -2.33 -2.38 -25.97
CA PRO A 32 -1.57 -2.13 -27.18
C PRO A 32 -2.45 -1.93 -28.42
N ALA A 33 -1.90 -1.36 -29.50
CA ALA A 33 -2.63 -1.13 -30.75
C ALA A 33 -3.16 -2.44 -31.37
N THR A 34 -2.45 -3.55 -31.13
CA THR A 34 -2.88 -4.90 -31.49
C THR A 34 -3.07 -5.68 -30.21
N TRP A 35 -4.20 -6.40 -30.10
CA TRP A 35 -4.46 -7.28 -28.96
C TRP A 35 -3.30 -8.26 -28.72
N ALA A 36 -2.76 -8.24 -27.50
CA ALA A 36 -1.76 -9.17 -27.02
C ALA A 36 -2.38 -10.08 -25.96
N LEU A 37 -2.52 -11.36 -26.30
CA LEU A 37 -3.11 -12.36 -25.41
C LEU A 37 -2.29 -12.47 -24.12
N GLY A 38 -2.97 -12.43 -22.98
CA GLY A 38 -2.36 -12.63 -21.67
C GLY A 38 -1.71 -11.39 -21.07
N THR A 39 -1.56 -10.28 -21.82
CA THR A 39 -1.01 -9.03 -21.28
C THR A 39 -1.94 -7.82 -21.41
N SER A 40 -2.74 -7.77 -22.48
CA SER A 40 -3.75 -6.72 -22.64
C SER A 40 -4.66 -6.69 -21.42
N TYR A 41 -5.10 -5.51 -20.98
CA TYR A 41 -5.99 -5.24 -19.84
C TYR A 41 -5.55 -5.74 -18.44
N VAL A 42 -4.48 -6.55 -18.33
CA VAL A 42 -4.00 -7.11 -17.05
C VAL A 42 -2.76 -6.43 -16.48
N HIS A 43 -1.98 -5.72 -17.30
CA HIS A 43 -0.78 -5.00 -16.86
C HIS A 43 -0.96 -3.49 -16.86
N LEU A 44 -0.10 -2.80 -16.12
CA LEU A 44 0.11 -1.36 -16.25
C LEU A 44 0.79 -1.04 -17.58
N ASP A 45 0.55 0.16 -18.12
CA ASP A 45 1.16 0.59 -19.37
C ASP A 45 2.69 0.72 -19.25
N GLU A 46 3.41 -0.10 -20.00
CA GLU A 46 4.88 -0.16 -20.07
C GLU A 46 5.50 1.23 -20.29
N GLY A 47 5.01 2.01 -21.27
CA GLY A 47 5.57 3.31 -21.61
C GLY A 47 5.38 4.37 -20.53
N THR A 48 4.44 4.15 -19.59
CA THR A 48 4.15 5.06 -18.48
C THR A 48 4.91 4.66 -17.22
N PHE A 49 5.07 3.36 -16.94
CA PHE A 49 5.53 2.87 -15.65
C PHE A 49 6.87 2.13 -15.65
N ASN A 50 7.47 1.83 -16.81
CA ASN A 50 8.80 1.23 -16.88
C ASN A 50 9.85 2.12 -16.16
N GLY A 51 10.71 1.50 -15.36
CA GLY A 51 11.76 2.18 -14.60
C GLY A 51 11.25 2.97 -13.38
N THR A 52 9.97 2.83 -13.03
CA THR A 52 9.36 3.45 -11.85
C THR A 52 9.15 2.45 -10.72
N ALA A 53 8.74 2.93 -9.54
CA ALA A 53 8.35 2.07 -8.41
C ALA A 53 7.14 1.16 -8.71
N ASN A 54 6.42 1.38 -9.81
CA ASN A 54 5.27 0.57 -10.24
C ASN A 54 5.61 -0.40 -11.40
N ALA A 55 6.90 -0.57 -11.73
CA ALA A 55 7.33 -1.35 -12.89
C ALA A 55 7.04 -2.85 -12.77
N LEU A 56 6.89 -3.43 -11.57
CA LEU A 56 6.66 -4.87 -11.41
C LEU A 56 5.42 -5.38 -12.17
N MET A 57 4.42 -4.52 -12.36
CA MET A 57 3.16 -4.88 -12.98
C MET A 57 3.05 -4.43 -14.44
N THR A 58 4.15 -4.00 -15.06
CA THR A 58 4.19 -3.78 -16.51
C THR A 58 4.40 -5.13 -17.24
N PRO A 59 4.10 -5.23 -18.54
CA PRO A 59 4.09 -6.52 -19.25
C PRO A 59 5.50 -7.05 -19.60
N ALA A 60 6.55 -6.25 -19.51
CA ALA A 60 7.91 -6.63 -19.89
C ALA A 60 8.93 -6.35 -18.78
N PHE A 61 10.02 -7.12 -18.77
CA PHE A 61 11.18 -6.91 -17.90
C PHE A 61 12.46 -6.88 -18.72
N ALA A 62 13.36 -5.96 -18.38
CA ALA A 62 14.69 -5.94 -18.95
C ALA A 62 15.61 -7.00 -18.29
N PRO A 63 16.65 -7.48 -18.99
CA PRO A 63 17.68 -8.30 -18.35
C PRO A 63 18.28 -7.59 -17.14
N GLN A 64 18.42 -8.31 -16.02
CA GLN A 64 18.93 -7.79 -14.74
C GLN A 64 18.01 -6.79 -14.02
N GLU A 65 16.78 -6.62 -14.47
CA GLU A 65 15.78 -5.86 -13.72
C GLU A 65 15.27 -6.69 -12.52
N ALA A 66 15.46 -6.15 -11.32
CA ALA A 66 15.03 -6.77 -10.07
C ALA A 66 14.09 -5.81 -9.33
N VAL A 67 12.78 -6.05 -9.49
CA VAL A 67 11.73 -5.36 -8.75
C VAL A 67 10.99 -6.40 -7.93
N HIS A 68 10.77 -6.11 -6.65
CA HIS A 68 10.11 -7.03 -5.72
C HIS A 68 8.87 -6.42 -5.04
N HIS A 69 8.56 -5.16 -5.38
CA HIS A 69 7.42 -4.44 -4.85
C HIS A 69 6.41 -4.18 -5.98
N PRO A 70 5.12 -4.52 -5.82
CA PRO A 70 4.11 -4.31 -6.86
C PRO A 70 3.87 -2.83 -7.20
N GLY A 71 4.21 -1.93 -6.29
CA GLY A 71 4.04 -0.49 -6.44
C GLY A 71 2.71 0.01 -5.90
N GLU A 72 2.67 1.30 -5.56
CA GLU A 72 1.52 1.96 -4.95
C GLU A 72 0.29 1.95 -5.87
N VAL A 73 0.49 2.07 -7.20
CA VAL A 73 -0.60 2.07 -8.17
C VAL A 73 -1.30 0.72 -8.21
N THR A 74 -0.53 -0.38 -8.22
CA THR A 74 -1.09 -1.73 -8.18
C THR A 74 -1.75 -2.01 -6.84
N ILE A 75 -1.16 -1.59 -5.73
CA ILE A 75 -1.78 -1.71 -4.41
C ILE A 75 -3.13 -0.98 -4.38
N GLY A 76 -3.19 0.24 -4.91
CA GLY A 76 -4.43 1.00 -5.07
C GLY A 76 -5.46 0.27 -5.95
N LEU A 77 -5.02 -0.31 -7.06
CA LEU A 77 -5.90 -1.10 -7.95
C LEU A 77 -6.49 -2.30 -7.23
N LEU A 78 -5.70 -3.05 -6.46
CA LEU A 78 -6.19 -4.19 -5.68
C LEU A 78 -7.22 -3.76 -4.62
N ARG A 79 -7.00 -2.63 -3.94
CA ARG A 79 -7.97 -2.05 -3.00
C ARG A 79 -9.29 -1.69 -3.69
N ASP A 80 -9.21 -1.05 -4.85
CA ASP A 80 -10.40 -0.69 -5.64
C ASP A 80 -11.15 -1.92 -6.18
N LEU A 81 -10.46 -3.06 -6.37
CA LEU A 81 -11.06 -4.35 -6.69
C LEU A 81 -11.63 -5.09 -5.46
N GLY A 82 -11.56 -4.49 -4.26
CA GLY A 82 -12.11 -5.04 -3.03
C GLY A 82 -11.17 -5.99 -2.28
N TRP A 83 -9.88 -6.05 -2.64
CA TRP A 83 -8.91 -6.82 -1.89
C TRP A 83 -8.55 -6.07 -0.60
N SER A 84 -8.66 -6.75 0.54
CA SER A 84 -8.05 -6.27 1.78
C SER A 84 -6.53 -6.40 1.65
N ILE A 85 -5.88 -5.29 1.33
CA ILE A 85 -4.42 -5.18 1.35
C ILE A 85 -4.05 -4.60 2.72
N PRO A 86 -3.50 -5.41 3.66
CA PRO A 86 -2.99 -4.87 4.91
C PRO A 86 -1.99 -3.78 4.58
N ASN A 87 -2.14 -2.63 5.24
CA ASN A 87 -1.32 -1.45 4.99
C ASN A 87 0.06 -1.74 5.60
N ILE A 88 0.90 -2.45 4.86
CA ILE A 88 2.14 -2.98 5.45
C ILE A 88 3.02 -1.84 5.95
N PHE A 89 2.98 -0.63 5.38
CA PHE A 89 3.79 0.50 5.87
C PHE A 89 3.21 1.26 7.07
N ALA A 90 1.99 0.97 7.51
CA ALA A 90 1.40 1.68 8.65
C ALA A 90 0.62 0.75 9.58
N THR A 91 1.04 0.71 10.84
CA THR A 91 0.29 0.01 11.89
C THR A 91 -0.44 1.03 12.77
N PHE A 92 -1.61 0.65 13.25
CA PHE A 92 -2.39 1.45 14.19
C PHE A 92 -2.37 0.81 15.56
N VAL A 93 -2.29 1.64 16.59
CA VAL A 93 -2.27 1.20 17.99
C VAL A 93 -3.35 1.92 18.75
N ASN A 94 -4.21 1.17 19.44
CA ASN A 94 -5.19 1.69 20.38
C ASN A 94 -5.21 0.80 21.61
N TRP A 95 -4.77 1.35 22.75
CA TRP A 95 -4.71 0.61 24.02
C TRP A 95 -6.09 0.14 24.52
N GLU A 96 -7.17 0.72 23.99
CA GLU A 96 -8.54 0.34 24.30
C GLU A 96 -9.04 -0.86 23.47
N ASN A 97 -8.29 -1.32 22.45
CA ASN A 97 -8.72 -2.47 21.67
C ASN A 97 -8.63 -3.74 22.51
N THR A 98 -9.73 -4.50 22.55
CA THR A 98 -9.84 -5.78 23.27
C THR A 98 -10.21 -6.95 22.36
N ASP A 99 -10.41 -6.69 21.05
CA ASP A 99 -10.92 -7.65 20.09
C ASP A 99 -9.79 -8.21 19.21
N TYR A 100 -10.10 -8.67 17.99
CA TYR A 100 -9.10 -9.13 17.01
C TYR A 100 -8.12 -8.00 16.63
N GLU A 101 -6.85 -8.36 16.38
CA GLU A 101 -5.76 -7.42 16.12
C GLU A 101 -4.95 -7.83 14.89
N ASP A 102 -4.95 -6.99 13.87
CA ASP A 102 -4.13 -7.16 12.65
C ASP A 102 -3.28 -5.91 12.33
N GLY A 103 -3.37 -4.87 13.17
CA GLY A 103 -2.64 -3.62 13.01
C GLY A 103 -3.26 -2.66 12.00
N THR A 104 -4.41 -2.98 11.42
CA THR A 104 -5.20 -2.05 10.59
C THR A 104 -5.91 -1.02 11.44
N PHE A 105 -6.43 0.04 10.82
CA PHE A 105 -7.23 1.05 11.52
C PHE A 105 -8.49 0.46 12.18
N SER A 106 -9.09 -0.58 11.59
CA SER A 106 -10.30 -1.24 12.12
C SER A 106 -10.00 -2.29 13.20
N HIS A 107 -8.79 -2.85 13.24
CA HIS A 107 -8.36 -3.85 14.22
C HIS A 107 -6.93 -3.51 14.71
N PRO A 108 -6.75 -2.36 15.39
CA PRO A 108 -5.42 -1.87 15.77
C PRO A 108 -4.77 -2.79 16.83
N PHE A 109 -3.45 -2.77 16.93
CA PHE A 109 -2.80 -3.44 18.05
C PHE A 109 -3.14 -2.76 19.37
N ASN A 110 -3.26 -3.54 20.45
CA ASN A 110 -3.49 -2.97 21.78
C ASN A 110 -2.18 -2.54 22.48
N THR A 111 -1.03 -3.11 22.10
CA THR A 111 0.28 -2.70 22.64
C THR A 111 1.17 -1.97 21.62
N ALA A 112 2.00 -1.06 22.13
CA ALA A 112 3.01 -0.38 21.32
C ALA A 112 4.07 -1.35 20.77
N GLN A 113 4.42 -2.40 21.52
CA GLN A 113 5.47 -3.35 21.12
C GLN A 113 5.03 -4.26 19.96
N GLU A 114 3.76 -4.66 19.91
CA GLU A 114 3.22 -5.42 18.78
C GLU A 114 3.27 -4.59 17.49
N ALA A 115 2.87 -3.33 17.57
CA ALA A 115 2.94 -2.42 16.44
C ALA A 115 4.38 -2.19 15.95
N VAL A 116 5.34 -2.08 16.87
CA VAL A 116 6.78 -1.98 16.54
C VAL A 116 7.33 -3.27 15.93
N ALA A 117 6.88 -4.43 16.37
CA ALA A 117 7.29 -5.71 15.80
C ALA A 117 6.74 -5.90 14.38
N ALA A 118 5.48 -5.47 14.16
CA ALA A 118 4.75 -5.63 12.91
C ALA A 118 5.09 -4.58 11.84
N VAL A 119 5.44 -3.34 12.24
CA VAL A 119 5.77 -2.29 11.27
C VAL A 119 7.06 -2.65 10.50
N PRO A 120 7.07 -2.56 9.16
CA PRO A 120 8.23 -2.84 8.34
C PRO A 120 9.25 -1.72 8.47
N ASP A 121 10.42 -1.96 7.89
CA ASP A 121 11.50 -0.97 7.85
C ASP A 121 11.04 0.32 7.15
N GLY A 122 11.26 1.46 7.82
CA GLY A 122 10.82 2.79 7.38
C GLY A 122 9.33 3.07 7.54
N GLY A 123 8.53 2.16 8.11
CA GLY A 123 7.08 2.33 8.26
C GLY A 123 6.68 3.34 9.34
N VAL A 124 5.37 3.61 9.42
CA VAL A 124 4.76 4.57 10.34
C VAL A 124 3.88 3.83 11.35
N ILE A 125 3.97 4.20 12.62
CA ILE A 125 3.04 3.72 13.64
C ILE A 125 2.16 4.89 14.07
N PHE A 126 0.85 4.72 13.92
CA PHE A 126 -0.15 5.68 14.38
C PHE A 126 -0.68 5.28 15.76
N PHE A 127 -0.44 6.12 16.74
CA PHE A 127 -0.96 5.97 18.09
C PHE A 127 -2.22 6.81 18.25
N VAL A 128 -3.27 6.19 18.76
CA VAL A 128 -4.36 6.92 19.41
C VAL A 128 -3.80 7.61 20.67
N ALA A 129 -4.33 8.78 21.04
CA ALA A 129 -3.95 9.43 22.29
C ALA A 129 -4.18 8.49 23.47
N GLY A 130 -3.21 8.45 24.39
CA GLY A 130 -3.26 7.53 25.52
C GLY A 130 -1.89 7.17 26.05
N THR A 131 -1.90 6.28 27.03
CA THR A 131 -0.70 5.80 27.72
C THR A 131 -0.47 4.34 27.40
N TYR A 132 0.57 4.06 26.62
CA TYR A 132 0.98 2.72 26.26
C TYR A 132 2.03 2.23 27.26
N ARG A 133 1.61 1.30 28.11
CA ARG A 133 2.44 0.72 29.18
C ARG A 133 3.27 -0.43 28.62
N GLY A 134 4.44 -0.65 29.22
CA GLY A 134 5.35 -1.74 28.84
C GLY A 134 6.59 -1.28 28.08
N PRO A 135 7.53 -2.20 27.82
CA PRO A 135 8.78 -1.89 27.13
C PRO A 135 8.54 -1.55 25.66
N LEU A 136 9.38 -0.67 25.13
CA LEU A 136 9.42 -0.33 23.71
C LEU A 136 10.84 -0.57 23.18
N MET A 137 11.01 -1.61 22.38
CA MET A 137 12.27 -1.92 21.72
C MET A 137 12.18 -1.57 20.23
N ILE A 138 12.77 -0.44 19.86
CA ILE A 138 12.88 -0.03 18.45
C ILE A 138 13.98 -0.83 17.78
N ILE A 139 13.59 -1.71 16.85
CA ILE A 139 14.50 -2.67 16.20
C ILE A 139 14.89 -2.30 14.76
N ARG A 140 14.25 -1.27 14.19
CA ARG A 140 14.48 -0.80 12.82
C ARG A 140 14.02 0.65 12.64
N PRO A 141 14.50 1.38 11.61
CA PRO A 141 13.98 2.69 11.22
C PRO A 141 12.44 2.69 11.13
N MET A 142 11.79 3.67 11.75
CA MET A 142 10.34 3.86 11.70
C MET A 142 9.97 5.27 12.16
N THR A 143 8.75 5.71 11.82
CA THR A 143 8.16 6.96 12.30
C THR A 143 7.05 6.66 13.31
N LEU A 144 7.08 7.30 14.48
CA LEU A 144 6.00 7.23 15.46
C LEU A 144 5.17 8.51 15.39
N GLN A 145 3.86 8.40 15.19
CA GLN A 145 2.97 9.55 15.05
C GLN A 145 1.76 9.45 15.97
N SER A 146 1.37 10.58 16.56
CA SER A 146 0.14 10.75 17.31
C SER A 146 -0.65 11.89 16.66
N PRO A 147 -1.57 11.59 15.72
CA PRO A 147 -2.26 12.62 14.93
C PRO A 147 -3.19 13.52 15.74
N GLY A 148 -3.55 13.12 16.96
CA GLY A 148 -4.44 13.88 17.83
C GLY A 148 -4.17 13.57 19.30
N GLY A 149 -3.91 14.61 20.09
CA GLY A 149 -3.71 14.52 21.54
C GLY A 149 -2.28 14.18 21.96
N THR A 150 -2.13 13.66 23.18
CA THR A 150 -0.83 13.28 23.75
C THR A 150 -0.74 11.76 23.86
N THR A 151 0.35 11.22 23.32
CA THR A 151 0.70 9.81 23.49
C THR A 151 1.91 9.69 24.40
N VAL A 152 1.79 8.85 25.44
CA VAL A 152 2.90 8.52 26.36
C VAL A 152 3.29 7.07 26.11
N LEU A 153 4.57 6.84 25.80
CA LEU A 153 5.13 5.50 25.58
C LEU A 153 6.03 5.13 26.76
N GLY A 154 5.90 3.89 27.25
CA GLY A 154 6.79 3.37 28.29
C GLY A 154 6.53 3.93 29.69
N ALA A 155 5.28 4.31 30.00
CA ALA A 155 4.93 4.72 31.35
C ALA A 155 5.17 3.57 32.34
N ALA A 156 5.85 3.88 33.47
CA ALA A 156 5.99 2.95 34.59
C ALA A 156 4.61 2.57 35.15
N PRO A 157 4.45 1.33 35.70
CA PRO A 157 3.19 0.89 36.30
C PRO A 157 2.64 1.90 37.32
#